data_AF-A0A961YNX3-F1
#
_entry.id   AF-A0A961YNX3-F1
#
_cell.length_a   1.000
_cell.length_b   1.000
_cell.length_c   1.000
_cell.angle_alpha   90.00
_cell.angle_beta   90.00
_cell.angle_gamma   90.00
#
_symmetry.space_group_name_H-M   'P 1'
#
loop_
_entity.id
_entity.type
_entity.pdbx_description
1 polymer ?
#
loop_
_entity_poly.entity_id
_entity_poly.type
_entity_poly.pdbx_seq_one_letter_code
_entity_poly.pdbx_strand_id
1 'polypeptide(L)'
;MTTNHRSPRDDDNEAIAFVDHFASSQQFRRFFKEGMGLVEETADYLDGEGRRDVSGLERGVSLLYASESMRLTTRLMQIASWLLLQR
;
A
#
# COMPACT_ATOMS: atom_id res chain seq x y z
N MET A 1 -28.61 -2.70 -48.14
CA MET A 1 -27.96 -1.48 -47.63
C MET A 1 -28.51 -1.20 -46.24
N THR A 2 -27.82 -1.63 -45.19
CA THR A 2 -28.16 -1.29 -43.80
C THR A 2 -27.02 -0.45 -43.23
N THR A 3 -27.30 0.82 -42.99
CA THR A 3 -26.35 1.77 -42.40
C THR A 3 -26.29 1.54 -40.89
N ASN A 4 -25.14 1.09 -40.40
CA ASN A 4 -24.87 0.95 -38.98
C ASN A 4 -24.76 2.35 -38.35
N HIS A 5 -25.74 2.74 -37.54
CA HIS A 5 -25.71 3.98 -36.78
C HIS A 5 -24.96 3.73 -35.47
N ARG A 6 -23.62 3.80 -35.49
CA ARG A 6 -22.82 3.87 -34.26
C ARG A 6 -23.05 5.22 -33.60
N SER A 7 -23.57 5.20 -32.38
CA SER A 7 -23.80 6.38 -31.56
C SER A 7 -22.46 6.89 -31.00
N PRO A 8 -22.12 8.19 -31.09
CA PRO A 8 -20.80 8.71 -30.68
C PRO A 8 -20.52 8.66 -29.17
N ARG A 9 -21.47 8.23 -28.34
CA ARG A 9 -21.38 8.26 -26.87
C ARG A 9 -20.76 7.00 -26.26
N ASP A 10 -20.65 5.91 -27.02
CA ASP A 10 -20.14 4.63 -26.50
C ASP A 10 -18.60 4.60 -26.49
N ASP A 11 -17.93 5.23 -27.47
CA ASP A 11 -16.46 5.31 -27.54
C ASP A 11 -15.87 6.15 -26.40
N ASP A 12 -16.55 7.24 -26.00
CA ASP A 12 -16.10 8.10 -24.89
C ASP A 12 -16.17 7.36 -23.54
N ASN A 13 -17.19 6.53 -23.34
CA ASN A 13 -17.38 5.78 -22.10
C ASN A 13 -16.34 4.64 -21.97
N GLU A 14 -15.98 3.98 -23.07
CA GLU A 14 -14.92 2.98 -23.11
C GLU A 14 -13.53 3.63 -22.89
N ALA A 15 -13.28 4.79 -23.48
CA ALA A 15 -12.04 5.55 -23.27
C ALA A 15 -11.88 6.02 -21.81
N ILE A 16 -12.95 6.50 -21.17
CA ILE A 16 -12.93 6.90 -19.76
C ILE A 16 -12.67 5.68 -18.86
N ALA A 17 -13.34 4.55 -19.11
CA ALA A 17 -13.12 3.32 -18.34
C ALA A 17 -11.68 2.78 -18.49
N PHE A 18 -11.11 2.85 -19.69
CA PHE A 18 -9.72 2.47 -19.94
C PHE A 18 -8.73 3.39 -19.24
N VAL A 19 -8.95 4.72 -19.27
CA VAL A 19 -8.11 5.69 -18.57
C VAL A 19 -8.20 5.51 -17.05
N ASP A 20 -9.39 5.29 -16.49
CA ASP A 20 -9.58 5.03 -15.05
C ASP A 20 -8.92 3.72 -14.62
N HIS A 21 -9.06 2.65 -15.41
CA HIS A 21 -8.40 1.38 -15.13
C HIS A 21 -6.87 1.49 -15.25
N PHE A 22 -6.37 2.21 -16.25
CA PHE A 22 -4.94 2.41 -16.44
C PHE A 22 -4.33 3.31 -15.34
N ALA A 23 -4.99 4.43 -15.02
CA ALA A 23 -4.60 5.33 -13.95
C ALA A 23 -4.63 4.63 -12.59
N SER A 24 -5.70 3.89 -12.29
CA SER A 24 -5.78 3.09 -11.06
C SER A 24 -4.71 2.01 -11.01
N SER A 25 -4.39 1.34 -12.12
CA SER A 25 -3.32 0.33 -12.15
C SER A 25 -1.92 0.91 -11.93
N GLN A 26 -1.62 2.09 -12.47
CA GLN A 26 -0.33 2.76 -12.24
C GLN A 26 -0.23 3.32 -10.82
N GLN A 27 -1.28 3.97 -10.34
CA GLN A 27 -1.36 4.49 -8.98
C GLN A 27 -1.26 3.34 -7.96
N PHE A 28 -1.99 2.25 -8.20
CA PHE A 28 -1.91 1.03 -7.40
C PHE A 28 -0.50 0.44 -7.37
N ARG A 29 0.19 0.28 -8.52
CA ARG A 29 1.58 -0.21 -8.54
C ARG A 29 2.51 0.67 -7.72
N ARG A 30 2.30 1.98 -7.73
CA ARG A 30 3.07 2.93 -6.91
C ARG A 30 2.80 2.72 -5.42
N PHE A 31 1.52 2.65 -5.02
CA PHE A 31 1.14 2.39 -3.62
C PHE A 31 1.59 1.01 -3.14
N PHE A 32 1.55 0.00 -4.01
CA PHE A 32 2.05 -1.34 -3.72
C PHE A 32 3.54 -1.31 -3.42
N LYS A 33 4.33 -0.66 -4.28
CA LYS A 33 5.78 -0.52 -4.09
C LYS A 33 6.10 0.26 -2.81
N GLU A 34 5.41 1.36 -2.57
CA GLU A 34 5.59 2.19 -1.37
C GLU A 34 5.21 1.44 -0.09
N GLY A 35 4.07 0.73 -0.10
CA GLY A 35 3.62 -0.08 1.02
C GLY A 35 4.59 -1.21 1.36
N MET A 36 5.12 -1.92 0.35
CA MET A 36 6.14 -2.94 0.56
C MET A 36 7.46 -2.35 1.05
N GLY A 37 7.86 -1.17 0.55
CA GLY A 37 9.05 -0.46 1.03
C GLY A 37 8.94 -0.07 2.50
N LEU A 38 7.78 0.42 2.95
CA LEU A 38 7.54 0.73 4.37
C LEU A 38 7.60 -0.52 5.27
N VAL A 39 7.13 -1.66 4.76
CA VAL A 39 7.25 -2.95 5.48
C VAL A 39 8.72 -3.34 5.65
N GLU A 40 9.51 -3.24 4.58
CA GLU A 40 10.94 -3.55 4.56
C GLU A 40 11.72 -2.62 5.50
N GLU A 41 11.55 -1.31 5.37
CA GLU A 41 12.21 -0.30 6.22
C GLU A 41 11.88 -0.51 7.71
N THR A 42 10.62 -0.84 8.03
CA THR A 42 10.21 -1.14 9.41
C THR A 42 10.87 -2.41 9.93
N ALA A 43 10.96 -3.47 9.12
CA ALA A 43 11.63 -4.70 9.50
C ALA A 43 13.13 -4.47 9.77
N ASP A 44 13.81 -3.77 8.85
CA ASP A 44 15.22 -3.44 8.97
C ASP A 44 15.51 -2.61 10.23
N TYR A 45 14.68 -1.62 10.53
CA TYR A 45 14.81 -0.83 11.74
C TYR A 45 14.59 -1.68 13.00
N LEU A 46 13.50 -2.45 13.07
CA LEU A 46 13.17 -3.25 14.26
C LEU A 46 14.19 -4.36 14.54
N ASP A 47 14.81 -4.94 13.52
CA ASP A 47 15.85 -5.96 13.67
C ASP A 47 17.24 -5.37 13.89
N GLY A 48 17.46 -4.12 13.47
CA GLY A 48 18.72 -3.40 13.58
C GLY A 48 18.73 -2.34 14.69
N GLU A 49 18.62 -1.08 14.28
CA GLU A 49 18.77 0.11 15.13
C GLU A 49 17.76 0.15 16.28
N GLY A 50 16.51 -0.21 16.03
CA GLY A 50 15.45 -0.23 17.03
C GLY A 50 15.74 -1.11 18.24
N ARG A 51 16.53 -2.19 18.08
CA ARG A 51 17.01 -2.99 19.23
C ARG A 51 18.00 -2.22 20.10
N ARG A 52 18.87 -1.44 19.48
CA ARG A 52 19.88 -0.63 20.18
C ARG A 52 19.20 0.52 20.90
N ASP A 53 18.26 1.18 20.25
CA ASP A 53 17.54 2.32 20.80
C ASP A 53 16.72 1.94 22.02
N VAL A 54 16.06 0.78 22.00
CA VAL A 54 15.28 0.28 23.15
C VAL A 54 16.14 -0.16 24.32
N SER A 55 17.36 -0.66 24.05
CA SER A 55 18.22 -1.27 25.07
C SER A 55 18.64 -0.31 26.18
N GLY A 56 18.66 1.01 25.91
CA GLY A 56 19.02 2.05 26.87
C GLY A 56 17.84 2.72 27.56
N LEU A 57 16.60 2.37 27.23
CA LEU A 57 15.41 3.05 27.73
C LEU A 57 14.97 2.54 29.11
N GLU A 58 14.27 3.40 29.86
CA GLU A 58 13.58 2.98 31.06
C GLU A 58 12.47 1.96 30.72
N ARG A 59 12.26 0.98 31.60
CA ARG A 59 11.32 -0.14 31.38
C ARG A 59 9.93 0.29 30.91
N GLY A 60 9.37 1.38 31.45
CA GLY A 60 8.06 1.89 31.02
C GLY A 60 8.05 2.33 29.56
N VAL A 61 9.11 3.01 29.11
CA VAL A 61 9.27 3.46 27.73
C VAL A 61 9.54 2.28 26.79
N SER A 62 10.35 1.29 27.22
CA SER A 62 10.59 0.07 26.44
C SER A 62 9.30 -0.71 26.18
N LEU A 63 8.39 -0.79 27.16
CA LEU A 63 7.10 -1.44 27.00
C LEU A 63 6.19 -0.70 26.01
N LEU A 64 6.15 0.63 26.09
CA LEU A 64 5.39 1.46 25.14
C LEU A 64 5.94 1.32 23.71
N TYR A 65 7.27 1.35 23.56
CA TYR A 65 7.91 1.09 22.27
C TYR A 65 7.50 -0.27 21.71
N ALA A 66 7.52 -1.32 22.53
CA ALA A 66 7.13 -2.66 22.08
C ALA A 66 5.66 -2.72 21.64
N SER A 67 4.75 -2.09 22.40
CA SER A 67 3.32 -2.05 22.03
C SER A 67 3.07 -1.26 20.74
N GLU A 68 3.72 -0.12 20.57
CA GLU A 68 3.55 0.70 19.36
C GLU A 68 4.20 0.05 18.14
N SER A 69 5.35 -0.61 18.31
CA SER A 69 6.01 -1.37 17.23
C SER A 69 5.13 -2.52 16.74
N MET A 70 4.50 -3.28 17.65
CA MET A 70 3.56 -4.33 17.28
C MET A 70 2.29 -3.77 16.60
N ARG A 71 1.80 -2.61 17.06
CA ARG A 71 0.66 -1.94 16.41
C ARG A 71 1.03 -1.46 15.00
N LEU A 72 2.22 -0.91 14.83
CA LEU A 72 2.75 -0.47 13.54
C LEU A 72 2.86 -1.66 12.57
N THR A 73 3.53 -2.74 12.98
CA THR A 73 3.70 -3.94 12.10
C THR A 73 2.37 -4.57 11.74
N THR A 74 1.41 -4.63 12.67
CA THR A 74 0.06 -5.13 12.39
C THR A 74 -0.64 -4.27 11.33
N ARG A 75 -0.57 -2.94 11.44
CA ARG A 75 -1.17 -2.02 10.47
C ARG A 75 -0.53 -2.14 9.10
N LEU A 76 0.81 -2.23 9.04
CA LEU A 76 1.54 -2.43 7.80
C LEU A 76 1.16 -3.76 7.14
N MET A 77 1.00 -4.83 7.92
CA MET A 77 0.61 -6.13 7.37
C MET A 77 -0.83 -6.13 6.87
N GLN A 78 -1.74 -5.40 7.52
CA GLN A 78 -3.11 -5.19 7.02
C GLN A 78 -3.12 -4.46 5.67
N ILE A 79 -2.32 -3.40 5.55
CA ILE A 79 -2.17 -2.64 4.30
C ILE A 79 -1.56 -3.54 3.21
N ALA A 80 -0.49 -4.27 3.51
CA ALA A 80 0.13 -5.21 2.58
C ALA A 80 -0.83 -6.31 2.13
N SER A 81 -1.62 -6.85 3.06
CA SER A 81 -2.64 -7.87 2.74
C SER A 81 -3.73 -7.31 1.82
N TRP A 82 -4.20 -6.08 2.07
CA TRP A 82 -5.17 -5.40 1.20
C TRP A 82 -4.59 -5.14 -0.19
N LEU A 83 -3.34 -4.64 -0.25
CA LEU A 83 -2.63 -4.40 -1.51
C LEU A 83 -2.42 -5.70 -2.31
N LEU A 84 -2.19 -6.84 -1.67
CA LEU A 84 -2.04 -8.13 -2.36
C LEU A 84 -3.36 -8.67 -2.95
N LEU A 85 -4.49 -8.39 -2.31
CA LEU A 85 -5.82 -8.83 -2.75
C LEU A 85 -6.36 -8.05 -3.94
N GLN A 86 -5.85 -6.83 -4.18
CA GLN A 86 -6.34 -5.92 -5.22
C GLN A 86 -5.59 -6.06 -6.55
N ARG A 87 -4.93 -7.21 -6.76
CA ARG A 87 -4.28 -7.61 -8.02
C ARG A 87 -5.28 -8.13 -9.06
#